data_AF-A0A061JK68-F1
#
_entry.id   AF-A0A061JK68-F1
#
_cell.length_a   1.000
_cell.length_b   1.000
_cell.length_c   1.000
_cell.angle_alpha   90.00
_cell.angle_beta   90.00
_cell.angle_gamma   90.00
#
_symmetry.space_group_name_H-M   'P 1'
#
loop_
_entity.id
_entity.type
_entity.pdbx_description
1 polymer ?
#
loop_
_entity_poly.entity_id
_entity_poly.type
_entity_poly.pdbx_seq_one_letter_code
_entity_poly.pdbx_strand_id
1 'polypeptide(L)'
;MKAKLQVLDQQVGTTTRDGIEYINITDIARFKNSERTDDLIRNWLRNRNTIEFLGIWEQLNNPAFKPVEFDGFRKQAGLNSFTLTPKLWIERTGAIGLVSRAGRYGGTFAQKDIAFEFASWVSVEFKLYLIKEFQRLKEQEFQQLGWDIRRNLAKVNYLIHTDAIRENLIPDTLTPQQTSQVYASEADLLNVTLFGVTAREWRDANPALKGNIRDHANVHQLVCLANLEAMNAHFIEQGLGQAERLQKLNELAIRQMRVLVEQGLSRLPTGEGK
;
A
#
# COMPACT_ATOMS: atom_id res chain seq x y z
N MET A 1 0.59 -13.85 4.11
CA MET A 1 1.26 -13.98 5.42
C MET A 1 0.89 -12.76 6.23
N LYS A 2 0.41 -12.89 7.49
CA LYS A 2 0.17 -11.70 8.33
C LYS A 2 1.51 -11.02 8.58
N ALA A 3 1.62 -9.72 8.29
CA ALA A 3 2.83 -8.96 8.56
C ALA A 3 3.16 -9.08 10.05
N LYS A 4 4.36 -9.58 10.37
CA LYS A 4 4.89 -9.54 11.73
C LYS A 4 5.96 -8.47 11.75
N LEU A 5 5.96 -7.65 12.80
CA LEU A 5 7.00 -6.66 13.02
C LEU A 5 8.21 -7.39 13.62
N GLN A 6 9.37 -7.28 12.98
CA GLN A 6 10.62 -7.78 13.55
C GLN A 6 11.35 -6.62 14.23
N VAL A 7 11.35 -6.64 15.57
CA VAL A 7 11.95 -5.58 16.39
C VAL A 7 13.06 -6.21 17.22
N LEU A 8 14.31 -5.85 16.89
CA LEU A 8 15.49 -6.56 17.41
C LEU A 8 15.35 -8.07 17.10
N ASP A 9 15.51 -8.93 18.10
CA ASP A 9 15.36 -10.39 17.96
C ASP A 9 13.93 -10.88 18.29
N GLN A 10 12.96 -9.97 18.44
CA GLN A 10 11.58 -10.30 18.81
C GLN A 10 10.62 -10.14 17.62
N GLN A 11 9.67 -11.07 17.53
CA GLN A 11 8.52 -10.95 16.62
C GLN A 11 7.33 -10.36 17.37
N VAL A 12 6.88 -9.19 16.93
CA VAL A 12 5.65 -8.56 17.44
C VAL A 12 4.53 -8.82 16.44
N GLY A 13 3.49 -9.51 16.90
CA GLY A 13 2.32 -9.79 16.07
C GLY A 13 1.47 -8.55 15.79
N THR A 14 0.79 -8.53 14.66
CA THR A 14 -0.29 -7.56 14.38
C THR A 14 -1.61 -8.27 14.11
N THR A 15 -2.72 -7.57 14.34
CA THR A 15 -4.05 -8.01 13.95
C THR A 15 -4.83 -6.84 13.36
N THR A 16 -5.64 -7.13 12.35
CA THR A 16 -6.56 -6.14 11.79
C THR A 16 -7.95 -6.33 12.40
N ARG A 17 -8.61 -5.24 12.75
CA ARG A 17 -10.02 -5.18 13.16
C ARG A 17 -10.65 -3.97 12.49
N ASP A 18 -11.75 -4.17 11.79
CA ASP A 18 -12.50 -3.11 11.11
C ASP A 18 -11.62 -2.25 10.17
N GLY A 19 -10.67 -2.88 9.48
CA GLY A 19 -9.71 -2.21 8.59
C GLY A 19 -8.55 -1.51 9.30
N ILE A 20 -8.52 -1.50 10.63
CA ILE A 20 -7.45 -0.86 11.41
C ILE A 20 -6.50 -1.89 12.00
N GLU A 21 -5.20 -1.62 11.90
CA GLU A 21 -4.14 -2.48 12.41
C GLU A 21 -3.83 -2.21 13.89
N TYR A 22 -3.76 -3.28 14.67
CA TYR A 22 -3.38 -3.27 16.08
C TYR A 22 -2.11 -4.08 16.30
N ILE A 23 -1.23 -3.58 17.15
CA ILE A 23 0.07 -4.17 17.50
C ILE A 23 -0.07 -4.93 18.83
N ASN A 24 0.49 -6.14 18.91
CA ASN A 24 0.45 -6.95 20.11
C ASN A 24 1.40 -6.39 21.19
N ILE A 25 0.86 -5.63 22.14
CA ILE A 25 1.65 -5.06 23.23
C ILE A 25 2.07 -6.13 24.26
N THR A 26 1.42 -7.29 24.29
CA THR A 26 1.90 -8.43 25.09
C THR A 26 3.24 -8.94 24.55
N ASP A 27 3.44 -8.98 23.23
CA ASP A 27 4.73 -9.38 22.65
C ASP A 27 5.82 -8.33 22.94
N ILE A 28 5.47 -7.04 22.95
CA ILE A 28 6.37 -5.96 23.40
C ILE A 28 6.73 -6.14 24.88
N ALA A 29 5.78 -6.52 25.73
CA ALA A 29 6.06 -6.77 27.15
C ALA A 29 7.03 -7.95 27.36
N ARG A 30 6.93 -9.00 26.52
CA ARG A 30 7.83 -10.17 26.58
C ARG A 30 9.30 -9.80 26.40
N PHE A 31 9.59 -8.76 25.62
CA PHE A 31 10.96 -8.25 25.47
C PHE A 31 11.58 -7.85 26.81
N LYS A 32 10.80 -7.26 27.71
CA LYS A 32 11.29 -6.78 29.03
C LYS A 32 11.18 -7.83 30.11
N ASN A 33 10.09 -8.59 30.15
CA ASN A 33 9.92 -9.69 31.09
C ASN A 33 8.95 -10.73 30.50
N SER A 34 9.48 -11.91 30.16
CA SER A 34 8.71 -13.01 29.56
C SER A 34 7.78 -13.75 30.53
N GLU A 35 8.05 -13.69 31.83
CA GLU A 35 7.30 -14.42 32.87
C GLU A 35 6.11 -13.61 33.42
N ARG A 36 6.16 -12.28 33.34
CA ARG A 36 5.15 -11.37 33.93
C ARG A 36 4.66 -10.29 32.97
N THR A 37 4.34 -10.68 31.74
CA THR A 37 3.88 -9.76 30.68
C THR A 37 2.60 -9.01 31.04
N ASP A 38 1.65 -9.69 31.67
CA ASP A 38 0.35 -9.12 32.04
C ASP A 38 0.50 -8.08 33.17
N ASP A 39 1.44 -8.30 34.09
CA ASP A 39 1.74 -7.37 35.17
C ASP A 39 2.39 -6.09 34.63
N LEU A 40 3.22 -6.16 33.59
CA LEU A 40 3.79 -4.97 32.95
C LEU A 40 2.71 -4.08 32.35
N ILE A 41 1.74 -4.66 31.64
CA ILE A 41 0.64 -3.90 31.05
C ILE A 41 -0.26 -3.29 32.14
N ARG A 42 -0.54 -4.06 33.20
CA ARG A 42 -1.29 -3.55 34.38
C ARG A 42 -0.55 -2.40 35.06
N ASN A 43 0.75 -2.52 35.27
CA ASN A 43 1.58 -1.47 35.87
C ASN A 43 1.62 -0.21 35.00
N TRP A 44 1.68 -0.37 33.68
CA TRP A 44 1.58 0.75 32.76
C TRP A 44 0.24 1.48 32.90
N LEU A 45 -0.89 0.73 32.92
CA LEU A 45 -2.23 1.29 33.09
C LEU A 45 -2.50 1.92 34.47
N ARG A 46 -1.64 1.72 35.48
CA ARG A 46 -1.76 2.40 36.77
C ARG A 46 -1.23 3.84 36.74
N ASN A 47 -0.38 4.17 35.77
CA ASN A 47 0.23 5.48 35.67
C ASN A 47 -0.78 6.54 35.26
N ARG A 48 -0.78 7.67 35.97
CA ARG A 48 -1.69 8.79 35.69
C ARG A 48 -1.53 9.33 34.28
N ASN A 49 -0.29 9.53 33.82
CA ASN A 49 0.01 10.01 32.48
C ASN A 49 -0.48 9.04 31.39
N THR A 50 -0.38 7.73 31.65
CA THR A 50 -0.90 6.70 30.73
C THR A 50 -2.42 6.76 30.63
N ILE A 51 -3.14 6.85 31.75
CA ILE A 51 -4.60 6.98 31.74
C ILE A 51 -5.05 8.25 31.03
N GLU A 52 -4.36 9.37 31.28
CA GLU A 52 -4.64 10.63 30.61
C GLU A 52 -4.41 10.55 29.10
N PHE A 53 -3.27 10.00 28.68
CA PHE A 53 -2.97 9.76 27.26
C PHE A 53 -4.03 8.88 26.59
N LEU A 54 -4.39 7.75 27.21
CA LEU A 54 -5.41 6.84 26.68
C LEU A 54 -6.77 7.54 26.58
N GLY A 55 -7.19 8.27 27.62
CA GLY A 55 -8.47 8.98 27.61
C GLY A 55 -8.55 10.05 26.53
N ILE A 56 -7.49 10.84 26.35
CA ILE A 56 -7.43 11.87 25.29
C ILE A 56 -7.42 11.21 23.91
N TRP A 57 -6.64 10.14 23.73
CA TRP A 57 -6.61 9.40 22.47
C TRP A 57 -8.01 8.86 22.13
N GLU A 58 -8.73 8.30 23.10
CA GLU A 58 -10.10 7.81 22.90
C GLU A 58 -11.07 8.96 22.58
N GLN A 59 -11.02 10.09 23.30
CA GLN A 59 -11.88 11.23 22.99
C GLN A 59 -11.72 11.76 21.56
N LEU A 60 -10.51 11.71 21.01
CA LEU A 60 -10.21 12.15 19.65
C LEU A 60 -10.67 11.15 18.58
N ASN A 61 -10.66 9.84 18.90
CA ASN A 61 -10.80 8.78 17.89
C ASN A 61 -12.06 7.90 18.07
N ASN A 62 -12.79 8.03 19.18
CA ASN A 62 -13.88 7.15 19.56
C ASN A 62 -15.12 7.94 19.98
N PRO A 63 -16.08 8.17 19.07
CA PRO A 63 -17.32 8.87 19.39
C PRO A 63 -18.20 8.18 20.45
N ALA A 64 -18.00 6.87 20.67
CA ALA A 64 -18.75 6.08 21.65
C ALA A 64 -18.05 5.99 23.02
N PHE A 65 -16.92 6.68 23.21
CA PHE A 65 -16.19 6.71 24.46
C PHE A 65 -17.03 7.32 25.59
N LYS A 66 -16.88 6.82 26.81
CA LYS A 66 -17.65 7.25 27.99
C LYS A 66 -16.77 8.13 28.90
N PRO A 67 -16.88 9.48 28.84
CA PRO A 67 -15.99 10.38 29.56
C PRO A 67 -16.16 10.33 31.09
N VAL A 68 -17.37 10.05 31.56
CA VAL A 68 -17.68 9.97 33.00
C VAL A 68 -16.95 8.80 33.67
N GLU A 69 -16.96 7.63 33.04
CA GLU A 69 -16.24 6.44 33.51
C GLU A 69 -14.72 6.67 33.47
N PHE A 70 -14.24 7.33 32.40
CA PHE A 70 -12.85 7.76 32.28
C PHE A 70 -12.43 8.68 33.42
N ASP A 71 -13.21 9.72 33.75
CA ASP A 71 -12.91 10.63 34.85
C ASP A 71 -12.83 9.90 36.20
N GLY A 72 -13.64 8.85 36.39
CA GLY A 72 -13.56 7.95 37.54
C GLY A 72 -12.20 7.27 37.65
N PHE A 73 -11.69 6.70 36.56
CA PHE A 73 -10.35 6.11 36.52
C PHE A 73 -9.24 7.16 36.67
N ARG A 74 -9.36 8.31 35.99
CA ARG A 74 -8.37 9.40 36.04
C ARG A 74 -8.15 9.93 37.46
N LYS A 75 -9.21 10.02 38.27
CA LYS A 75 -9.13 10.45 39.67
C LYS A 75 -8.42 9.46 40.58
N GLN A 76 -8.53 8.16 40.28
CA GLN A 76 -7.92 7.08 41.09
C GLN A 76 -6.49 6.75 40.64
N ALA A 77 -6.13 7.07 39.39
CA ALA A 77 -4.83 6.76 38.81
C ALA A 77 -3.67 7.35 39.64
N GLY A 78 -2.62 6.56 39.83
CA GLY A 78 -1.47 6.91 40.68
C GLY A 78 -1.59 6.53 42.16
N LEU A 79 -2.77 6.11 42.65
CA LEU A 79 -2.90 5.56 44.00
C LEU A 79 -2.25 4.16 44.08
N ASN A 80 -1.61 3.84 45.20
CA ASN A 80 -0.99 2.53 45.41
C ASN A 80 -2.02 1.38 45.34
N SER A 81 -3.26 1.63 45.77
CA SER A 81 -4.37 0.67 45.71
C SER A 81 -5.02 0.57 44.33
N PHE A 82 -4.76 1.51 43.42
CA PHE A 82 -5.39 1.53 42.11
C PHE A 82 -4.84 0.40 41.25
N THR A 83 -5.75 -0.39 40.67
CA THR A 83 -5.43 -1.43 39.70
C THR A 83 -6.41 -1.35 38.55
N LEU A 84 -5.90 -1.49 37.32
CA LEU A 84 -6.72 -1.46 36.11
C LEU A 84 -6.21 -2.51 35.14
N THR A 85 -7.13 -3.31 34.60
CA THR A 85 -6.83 -4.25 33.53
C THR A 85 -7.27 -3.68 32.18
N PRO A 86 -6.64 -4.06 31.06
CA PRO A 86 -7.10 -3.65 29.74
C PRO A 86 -8.57 -4.00 29.50
N LYS A 87 -9.01 -5.18 29.94
CA LYS A 87 -10.40 -5.62 29.82
C LYS A 87 -11.37 -4.71 30.58
N LEU A 88 -11.05 -4.39 31.83
CA LEU A 88 -11.88 -3.48 32.64
C LEU A 88 -11.94 -2.07 32.05
N TRP A 89 -10.81 -1.55 31.55
CA TRP A 89 -10.76 -0.26 30.84
C TRP A 89 -11.73 -0.28 29.65
N ILE A 90 -11.59 -1.26 28.75
CA ILE A 90 -12.42 -1.40 27.55
C ILE A 90 -13.91 -1.49 27.89
N GLU A 91 -14.29 -2.38 28.82
CA GLU A 91 -15.69 -2.62 29.17
C GLU A 91 -16.36 -1.39 29.80
N ARG A 92 -15.65 -0.69 30.67
CA ARG A 92 -16.20 0.46 31.40
C ARG A 92 -16.25 1.70 30.55
N THR A 93 -15.21 2.00 29.78
CA THR A 93 -15.14 3.25 29.01
C THR A 93 -15.64 3.12 27.58
N GLY A 94 -15.83 1.90 27.06
CA GLY A 94 -16.12 1.67 25.64
C GLY A 94 -14.90 1.93 24.74
N ALA A 95 -13.69 1.88 25.30
CA ALA A 95 -12.45 2.15 24.58
C ALA A 95 -12.24 1.21 23.37
N ILE A 96 -11.76 1.77 22.26
CA ILE A 96 -11.45 1.03 21.03
C ILE A 96 -9.94 0.95 20.77
N GLY A 97 -9.13 1.75 21.46
CA GLY A 97 -7.68 1.84 21.30
C GLY A 97 -6.94 0.62 21.82
N LEU A 98 -7.56 -0.15 22.72
CA LEU A 98 -7.07 -1.43 23.22
C LEU A 98 -8.05 -2.57 22.87
N VAL A 99 -7.51 -3.75 22.59
CA VAL A 99 -8.26 -4.98 22.38
C VAL A 99 -7.61 -6.09 23.21
N SER A 100 -8.37 -6.72 24.11
CA SER A 100 -7.88 -7.83 24.92
C SER A 100 -8.61 -9.12 24.54
N ARG A 101 -7.84 -10.17 24.22
CA ARG A 101 -8.38 -11.49 23.85
C ARG A 101 -7.77 -12.58 24.72
N ALA A 102 -8.58 -13.55 25.14
CA ALA A 102 -8.11 -14.76 25.82
C ALA A 102 -7.82 -15.90 24.83
N GLY A 103 -7.01 -16.88 25.24
CA GLY A 103 -6.77 -18.13 24.49
C GLY A 103 -5.38 -18.26 23.88
N ARG A 104 -5.18 -19.30 23.05
CA ARG A 104 -3.88 -19.70 22.45
C ARG A 104 -3.23 -18.61 21.58
N TYR A 105 -4.03 -17.73 20.99
CA TYR A 105 -3.59 -16.54 20.26
C TYR A 105 -4.09 -15.24 20.94
N GLY A 106 -4.32 -15.33 22.25
CA GLY A 106 -4.72 -14.23 23.10
C GLY A 106 -3.56 -13.26 23.37
N GLY A 107 -3.90 -12.15 24.01
CA GLY A 107 -2.99 -11.04 24.27
C GLY A 107 -3.75 -9.73 24.33
N THR A 108 -3.03 -8.67 24.68
CA THR A 108 -3.52 -7.31 24.57
C THR A 108 -2.88 -6.66 23.35
N PHE A 109 -3.72 -6.11 22.50
CA PHE A 109 -3.35 -5.41 21.29
C PHE A 109 -3.74 -3.94 21.43
N ALA A 110 -2.95 -3.06 20.83
CA ALA A 110 -3.16 -1.63 20.90
C ALA A 110 -3.07 -1.00 19.50
N GLN A 111 -3.81 0.08 19.29
CA GLN A 111 -3.62 0.97 18.14
C GLN A 111 -2.19 1.48 18.08
N LYS A 112 -1.69 1.83 16.89
CA LYS A 112 -0.28 2.18 16.66
C LYS A 112 0.28 3.20 17.66
N ASP A 113 -0.46 4.29 17.94
CA ASP A 113 0.02 5.38 18.80
C ASP A 113 0.13 4.90 20.26
N ILE A 114 -0.86 4.13 20.69
CA ILE A 114 -0.92 3.52 22.03
C ILE A 114 0.16 2.46 22.19
N ALA A 115 0.41 1.65 21.16
CA ALA A 115 1.49 0.67 21.15
C ALA A 115 2.87 1.32 21.22
N PHE A 116 3.08 2.43 20.50
CA PHE A 116 4.32 3.21 20.57
C PHE A 116 4.50 3.89 21.93
N GLU A 117 3.41 4.36 22.55
CA GLU A 117 3.47 4.89 23.92
C GLU A 117 3.82 3.80 24.93
N PHE A 118 3.21 2.61 24.82
CA PHE A 118 3.61 1.46 25.64
C PHE A 118 5.07 1.07 25.42
N ALA A 119 5.52 1.00 24.16
CA ALA A 119 6.91 0.71 23.85
C ALA A 119 7.86 1.74 24.48
N SER A 120 7.50 3.02 24.48
CA SER A 120 8.26 4.10 25.14
C SER A 120 8.43 3.85 26.64
N TRP A 121 7.34 3.43 27.31
CA TRP A 121 7.35 3.08 28.72
C TRP A 121 8.18 1.82 29.02
N VAL A 122 8.18 0.86 28.09
CA VAL A 122 8.97 -0.38 28.21
C VAL A 122 10.46 -0.09 28.03
N SER A 123 10.85 0.49 26.90
CA SER A 123 12.24 0.81 26.53
C SER A 123 12.29 1.83 25.38
N VAL A 124 13.06 2.90 25.56
CA VAL A 124 13.31 3.91 24.51
C VAL A 124 13.96 3.28 23.28
N GLU A 125 14.91 2.35 23.48
CA GLU A 125 15.56 1.62 22.38
C GLU A 125 14.53 0.81 21.59
N PHE A 126 13.71 0.01 22.28
CA PHE A 126 12.70 -0.81 21.64
C PHE A 126 11.71 0.03 20.82
N LYS A 127 11.29 1.18 21.36
CA LYS A 127 10.43 2.15 20.65
C LYS A 127 11.05 2.59 19.32
N LEU A 128 12.32 2.96 19.30
CA LEU A 128 12.99 3.45 18.09
C LEU A 128 13.05 2.37 17.00
N TYR A 129 13.40 1.13 17.38
CA TYR A 129 13.39 0.00 16.44
C TYR A 129 11.98 -0.33 15.94
N LEU A 130 10.98 -0.30 16.82
CA LEU A 130 9.58 -0.56 16.47
C LEU A 130 9.05 0.49 15.48
N ILE A 131 9.37 1.78 15.68
CA ILE A 131 9.00 2.86 14.75
C ILE A 131 9.65 2.63 13.37
N LYS A 132 10.96 2.35 13.35
CA LYS A 132 11.71 2.13 12.11
C LYS A 132 11.14 0.93 11.33
N GLU A 133 10.85 -0.16 12.03
CA GLU A 133 10.30 -1.36 11.42
C GLU A 133 8.86 -1.16 10.91
N PHE A 134 8.03 -0.47 11.69
CA PHE A 134 6.67 -0.13 11.26
C PHE A 134 6.68 0.74 10.00
N GLN A 135 7.55 1.76 9.94
CA GLN A 135 7.73 2.59 8.75
C GLN A 135 8.22 1.76 7.55
N ARG A 136 9.19 0.87 7.75
CA ARG A 136 9.71 -0.02 6.70
C ARG A 136 8.59 -0.88 6.10
N LEU A 137 7.73 -1.47 6.92
CA LEU A 137 6.60 -2.28 6.45
C LEU A 137 5.57 -1.43 5.70
N LYS A 138 5.25 -0.23 6.19
CA LYS A 138 4.30 0.66 5.50
C LYS A 138 4.80 1.12 4.14
N GLU A 139 6.10 1.40 4.02
CA GLU A 139 6.71 1.71 2.72
C GLU A 139 6.60 0.51 1.77
N GLN A 140 6.87 -0.71 2.25
CA GLN A 140 6.71 -1.92 1.44
C GLN A 140 5.27 -2.16 0.99
N GLU A 141 4.29 -1.99 1.90
CA GLU A 141 2.86 -2.08 1.57
C GLU A 141 2.46 -1.05 0.50
N PHE A 142 2.96 0.19 0.62
CA PHE A 142 2.69 1.24 -0.34
C PHE A 142 3.30 0.95 -1.72
N GLN A 143 4.54 0.47 -1.77
CA GLN A 143 5.20 0.08 -3.02
C GLN A 143 4.47 -1.09 -3.71
N GLN A 144 4.04 -2.08 -2.92
CA GLN A 144 3.27 -3.21 -3.43
C GLN A 144 1.92 -2.76 -3.98
N LEU A 145 1.20 -1.90 -3.25
CA LEU A 145 -0.06 -1.33 -3.71
C LEU A 145 0.12 -0.57 -5.04
N GLY A 146 1.17 0.24 -5.14
CA GLY A 146 1.51 0.94 -6.38
C GLY A 146 1.80 -0.02 -7.53
N TRP A 147 2.46 -1.16 -7.26
CA TRP A 147 2.70 -2.20 -8.26
C TRP A 147 1.41 -2.91 -8.69
N ASP A 148 0.55 -3.27 -7.73
CA ASP A 148 -0.74 -3.91 -8.00
C ASP A 148 -1.67 -3.02 -8.83
N ILE A 149 -1.74 -1.71 -8.50
CA ILE A 149 -2.50 -0.73 -9.28
C ILE A 149 -1.99 -0.66 -10.72
N ARG A 150 -0.67 -0.53 -10.91
CA ARG A 150 -0.08 -0.47 -12.27
C ARG A 150 -0.40 -1.72 -13.07
N ARG A 151 -0.26 -2.90 -12.46
CA ARG A 151 -0.55 -4.19 -13.11
C ARG A 151 -2.03 -4.33 -13.47
N ASN A 152 -2.93 -3.95 -12.58
CA ASN A 152 -4.37 -4.00 -12.83
C ASN A 152 -4.79 -3.02 -13.93
N LEU A 153 -4.24 -1.80 -13.93
CA LEU A 153 -4.50 -0.81 -14.97
C LEU A 153 -4.04 -1.31 -16.35
N ALA A 154 -2.82 -1.85 -16.44
CA ALA A 154 -2.32 -2.43 -17.70
C ALA A 154 -3.19 -3.59 -18.19
N LYS A 155 -3.66 -4.46 -17.29
CA LYS A 155 -4.55 -5.57 -17.64
C LYS A 155 -5.91 -5.08 -18.16
N VAL A 156 -6.51 -4.09 -17.49
CA VAL A 156 -7.80 -3.51 -17.90
C VAL A 156 -7.66 -2.84 -19.26
N ASN A 157 -6.61 -2.06 -19.49
CA ASN A 157 -6.40 -1.37 -20.75
C ASN A 157 -6.15 -2.33 -21.92
N TYR A 158 -5.39 -3.40 -21.69
CA TYR A 158 -5.24 -4.48 -22.67
C TYR A 158 -6.60 -5.09 -23.05
N LEU A 159 -7.47 -5.39 -22.07
CA LEU A 159 -8.79 -5.95 -22.35
C LEU A 159 -9.65 -4.99 -23.17
N ILE A 160 -9.77 -3.73 -22.73
CA ILE A 160 -10.51 -2.67 -23.44
C ILE A 160 -10.03 -2.55 -24.89
N HIS A 161 -8.71 -2.52 -25.10
CA HIS A 161 -8.13 -2.42 -26.43
C HIS A 161 -8.43 -3.65 -27.29
N THR A 162 -8.24 -4.86 -26.75
CA THR A 162 -8.52 -6.08 -27.51
C THR A 162 -9.99 -6.30 -27.82
N ASP A 163 -10.89 -5.84 -26.95
CA ASP A 163 -12.34 -5.87 -27.18
C ASP A 163 -12.72 -4.88 -28.28
N ALA A 164 -12.21 -3.64 -28.24
CA ALA A 164 -12.44 -2.67 -29.31
C ALA A 164 -11.95 -3.16 -30.67
N ILE A 165 -10.78 -3.80 -30.74
CA ILE A 165 -10.30 -4.45 -31.98
C ILE A 165 -11.28 -5.53 -32.43
N ARG A 166 -11.71 -6.40 -31.51
CA ARG A 166 -12.59 -7.52 -31.83
C ARG A 166 -13.92 -7.06 -32.41
N GLU A 167 -14.54 -6.06 -31.79
CA GLU A 167 -15.89 -5.61 -32.13
C GLU A 167 -15.93 -4.74 -33.39
N ASN A 168 -14.85 -4.00 -33.69
CA ASN A 168 -14.88 -2.98 -34.75
C ASN A 168 -13.97 -3.29 -35.94
N LEU A 169 -12.91 -4.08 -35.75
CA LEU A 169 -11.88 -4.33 -36.77
C LEU A 169 -11.83 -5.78 -37.28
N ILE A 170 -12.51 -6.72 -36.61
CA ILE A 170 -12.51 -8.13 -36.97
C ILE A 170 -13.89 -8.54 -37.48
N PRO A 171 -14.09 -8.65 -38.81
CA PRO A 171 -15.28 -9.27 -39.37
C PRO A 171 -15.36 -10.77 -39.03
N ASP A 172 -16.59 -11.29 -38.84
CA ASP A 172 -16.86 -12.70 -38.58
C ASP A 172 -16.36 -13.67 -39.67
N THR A 173 -16.03 -13.14 -40.85
CA THR A 173 -15.53 -13.89 -42.01
C THR A 173 -14.03 -14.17 -41.97
N LEU A 174 -13.28 -13.60 -41.03
CA LEU A 174 -11.82 -13.77 -40.97
C LEU A 174 -11.41 -15.11 -40.37
N THR A 175 -10.33 -15.69 -40.91
CA THR A 175 -9.71 -16.88 -40.34
C THR A 175 -8.91 -16.54 -39.08
N PRO A 176 -8.65 -17.50 -38.17
CA PRO A 176 -7.83 -17.27 -36.98
C PRO A 176 -6.44 -16.68 -37.27
N GLN A 177 -5.83 -17.05 -38.40
CA GLN A 177 -4.53 -16.53 -38.81
C GLN A 177 -4.62 -15.05 -39.21
N GLN A 178 -5.68 -14.65 -39.94
CA GLN A 178 -5.92 -13.25 -40.30
C GLN A 178 -6.30 -12.41 -39.08
N THR A 179 -7.11 -12.95 -38.16
CA THR A 179 -7.40 -12.33 -36.86
C THR A 179 -6.12 -12.03 -36.08
N SER A 180 -5.19 -12.99 -36.02
CA SER A 180 -3.89 -12.77 -35.36
C SER A 180 -3.06 -11.67 -36.02
N GLN A 181 -3.17 -11.49 -37.34
CA GLN A 181 -2.47 -10.42 -38.05
C GLN A 181 -3.04 -9.04 -37.71
N VAL A 182 -4.38 -8.92 -37.56
CA VAL A 182 -5.02 -7.66 -37.13
C VAL A 182 -4.54 -7.27 -35.74
N TYR A 183 -4.55 -8.21 -34.78
CA TYR A 183 -4.04 -7.94 -33.43
C TYR A 183 -2.54 -7.56 -33.43
N ALA A 184 -1.71 -8.25 -34.21
CA ALA A 184 -0.30 -7.93 -34.33
C ALA A 184 -0.07 -6.54 -34.94
N SER A 185 -0.83 -6.18 -35.97
CA SER A 185 -0.78 -4.86 -36.61
C SER A 185 -1.15 -3.74 -35.63
N GLU A 186 -2.21 -3.92 -34.85
CA GLU A 186 -2.63 -2.93 -33.84
C GLU A 186 -1.65 -2.85 -32.66
N ALA A 187 -1.00 -3.95 -32.29
CA ALA A 187 0.07 -3.93 -31.29
C ALA A 187 1.32 -3.20 -31.83
N ASP A 188 1.67 -3.41 -33.10
CA ASP A 188 2.78 -2.72 -33.75
C ASP A 188 2.50 -1.24 -33.97
N LEU A 189 1.26 -0.83 -34.21
CA LEU A 189 0.88 0.59 -34.22
C LEU A 189 1.29 1.26 -32.92
N LEU A 190 0.99 0.64 -31.77
CA LEU A 190 1.37 1.19 -30.45
C LEU A 190 2.89 1.17 -30.24
N ASN A 191 3.58 0.13 -30.71
CA ASN A 191 5.03 0.04 -30.61
C ASN A 191 5.71 1.13 -31.44
N VAL A 192 5.29 1.33 -32.69
CA VAL A 192 5.80 2.38 -33.58
C VAL A 192 5.48 3.76 -33.02
N THR A 193 4.27 3.94 -32.47
CA THR A 193 3.84 5.20 -31.83
C THR A 193 4.81 5.66 -30.77
N LEU A 194 5.26 4.76 -29.88
CA LEU A 194 6.06 5.12 -28.71
C LEU A 194 7.57 4.91 -28.90
N PHE A 195 7.96 3.82 -29.57
CA PHE A 195 9.36 3.40 -29.72
C PHE A 195 9.92 3.64 -31.12
N GLY A 196 9.07 3.99 -32.10
CA GLY A 196 9.48 4.23 -33.48
C GLY A 196 9.81 2.97 -34.29
N VAL A 197 9.60 1.77 -33.72
CA VAL A 197 9.92 0.48 -34.36
C VAL A 197 8.82 -0.55 -34.12
N THR A 198 8.67 -1.48 -35.05
CA THR A 198 7.82 -2.67 -34.90
C THR A 198 8.46 -3.72 -34.00
N ALA A 199 7.66 -4.68 -33.52
CA ALA A 199 8.15 -5.79 -32.71
C ALA A 199 9.16 -6.66 -33.45
N ARG A 200 9.08 -6.73 -34.79
CA ARG A 200 10.05 -7.45 -35.62
C ARG A 200 11.37 -6.70 -35.73
N GLU A 201 11.35 -5.44 -36.11
CA GLU A 201 12.55 -4.60 -36.21
C GLU A 201 13.32 -4.55 -34.90
N TRP A 202 12.60 -4.45 -33.77
CA TRP A 202 13.24 -4.50 -32.45
C TRP A 202 13.91 -5.84 -32.16
N ARG A 203 13.28 -6.98 -32.49
CA ARG A 203 13.87 -8.31 -32.33
C ARG A 203 15.11 -8.50 -33.19
N ASP A 204 15.04 -8.05 -34.44
CA ASP A 204 16.15 -8.15 -35.38
C ASP A 204 17.34 -7.29 -34.93
N ALA A 205 17.10 -6.12 -34.33
CA ALA A 205 18.12 -5.25 -33.77
C ALA A 205 18.67 -5.73 -32.40
N ASN A 206 17.95 -6.59 -31.67
CA ASN A 206 18.30 -7.03 -30.32
C ASN A 206 18.37 -8.57 -30.17
N PRO A 207 19.19 -9.28 -30.97
CA PRO A 207 19.20 -10.75 -31.01
C PRO A 207 19.65 -11.42 -29.70
N ALA A 208 20.39 -10.70 -28.85
CA ALA A 208 20.87 -11.21 -27.57
C ALA A 208 19.88 -10.98 -26.41
N LEU A 209 18.87 -10.12 -26.58
CA LEU A 209 17.90 -9.82 -25.53
C LEU A 209 16.73 -10.80 -25.58
N LYS A 210 16.34 -11.32 -24.41
CA LYS A 210 15.16 -12.16 -24.26
C LYS A 210 13.92 -11.29 -24.04
N GLY A 211 12.76 -11.75 -24.51
CA GLY A 211 11.47 -11.08 -24.32
C GLY A 211 11.06 -10.21 -25.53
N ASN A 212 10.16 -9.27 -25.28
CA ASN A 212 9.65 -8.31 -26.26
C ASN A 212 10.11 -6.87 -25.92
N ILE A 213 9.87 -5.92 -26.84
CA ILE A 213 10.24 -4.51 -26.64
C ILE A 213 9.66 -3.90 -25.36
N ARG A 214 8.46 -4.31 -24.95
CA ARG A 214 7.76 -3.78 -23.77
C ARG A 214 8.38 -4.27 -22.46
N ASP A 215 9.00 -5.45 -22.45
CA ASP A 215 9.73 -5.99 -21.30
C ASP A 215 10.98 -5.15 -20.95
N HIS A 216 11.50 -4.39 -21.91
CA HIS A 216 12.67 -3.50 -21.75
C HIS A 216 12.28 -2.02 -21.64
N ALA A 217 10.98 -1.72 -21.53
CA ALA A 217 10.49 -0.35 -21.39
C ALA A 217 10.60 0.15 -19.93
N ASN A 218 10.89 1.44 -19.77
CA ASN A 218 10.91 2.06 -18.45
C ASN A 218 9.48 2.37 -17.94
N VAL A 219 9.35 2.75 -16.67
CA VAL A 219 8.05 3.01 -16.03
C VAL A 219 7.25 4.09 -16.76
N HIS A 220 7.89 5.15 -17.25
CA HIS A 220 7.21 6.22 -17.98
C HIS A 220 6.67 5.73 -19.33
N GLN A 221 7.45 4.92 -20.04
CA GLN A 221 7.04 4.31 -21.30
C GLN A 221 5.88 3.32 -21.09
N LEU A 222 5.91 2.51 -20.03
CA LEU A 222 4.81 1.59 -19.70
C LEU A 222 3.50 2.33 -19.36
N VAL A 223 3.59 3.44 -18.62
CA VAL A 223 2.43 4.31 -18.35
C VAL A 223 1.89 4.91 -19.64
N CYS A 224 2.77 5.39 -20.51
CA CYS A 224 2.38 5.92 -21.82
C CYS A 224 1.68 4.84 -22.65
N LEU A 225 2.24 3.63 -22.76
CA LEU A 225 1.63 2.49 -23.47
C LEU A 225 0.23 2.18 -22.96
N ALA A 226 0.05 2.05 -21.65
CA ALA A 226 -1.25 1.75 -21.07
C ALA A 226 -2.29 2.81 -21.46
N ASN A 227 -1.91 4.08 -21.49
CA ASN A 227 -2.81 5.14 -21.94
C ASN A 227 -3.06 5.11 -23.46
N LEU A 228 -2.03 4.81 -24.27
CA LEU A 228 -2.18 4.67 -25.71
C LEU A 228 -3.11 3.51 -26.08
N GLU A 229 -3.09 2.39 -25.34
CA GLU A 229 -4.04 1.28 -25.51
C GLU A 229 -5.48 1.75 -25.31
N ALA A 230 -5.76 2.47 -24.22
CA ALA A 230 -7.09 3.01 -23.93
C ALA A 230 -7.55 4.03 -25.00
N MET A 231 -6.66 4.94 -25.41
CA MET A 231 -6.99 5.93 -26.44
C MET A 231 -7.17 5.30 -27.82
N ASN A 232 -6.37 4.28 -28.15
CA ASN A 232 -6.53 3.58 -29.42
C ASN A 232 -7.86 2.85 -29.47
N ALA A 233 -8.28 2.21 -28.37
CA ALA A 233 -9.61 1.61 -28.25
C ALA A 233 -10.72 2.63 -28.53
N HIS A 234 -10.64 3.80 -27.89
CA HIS A 234 -11.61 4.88 -28.11
C HIS A 234 -11.64 5.37 -29.57
N PHE A 235 -10.48 5.50 -30.21
CA PHE A 235 -10.44 5.91 -31.62
C PHE A 235 -10.96 4.81 -32.57
N ILE A 236 -10.78 3.54 -32.21
CA ILE A 236 -11.37 2.41 -32.94
C ILE A 236 -12.91 2.48 -32.88
N GLU A 237 -13.47 2.71 -31.69
CA GLU A 237 -14.93 2.87 -31.48
C GLU A 237 -15.50 4.06 -32.26
N GLN A 238 -14.71 5.13 -32.43
CA GLN A 238 -15.09 6.29 -33.25
C GLN A 238 -14.94 6.04 -34.76
N GLY A 239 -14.45 4.86 -35.17
CA GLY A 239 -14.29 4.49 -36.58
C GLY A 239 -13.09 5.16 -37.27
N LEU A 240 -12.10 5.67 -36.52
CA LEU A 240 -10.93 6.31 -37.12
C LEU A 240 -10.04 5.28 -37.82
N GLY A 241 -9.58 5.63 -39.02
CA GLY A 241 -8.63 4.83 -39.79
C GLY A 241 -7.29 4.69 -39.09
N GLN A 242 -6.61 3.56 -39.30
CA GLN A 242 -5.34 3.23 -38.62
C GLN A 242 -4.26 4.32 -38.79
N ALA A 243 -4.14 4.91 -39.97
CA ALA A 243 -3.17 5.98 -40.25
C ALA A 243 -3.45 7.27 -39.44
N GLU A 244 -4.72 7.64 -39.29
CA GLU A 244 -5.12 8.81 -38.50
C GLU A 244 -4.89 8.54 -37.00
N ARG A 245 -5.22 7.33 -36.53
CA ARG A 245 -4.96 6.90 -35.15
C ARG A 245 -3.49 6.97 -34.81
N LEU A 246 -2.61 6.47 -35.69
CA LEU A 246 -1.16 6.52 -35.50
C LEU A 246 -0.65 7.96 -35.27
N GLN A 247 -1.10 8.93 -36.09
CA GLN A 247 -0.70 10.33 -35.94
C GLN A 247 -1.14 10.91 -34.59
N LYS A 248 -2.43 10.77 -34.25
CA LYS A 248 -2.99 11.27 -32.98
C LYS A 248 -2.31 10.63 -31.76
N LEU A 249 -2.07 9.33 -31.82
CA LEU A 249 -1.43 8.58 -30.74
C LEU A 249 0.05 8.98 -30.58
N ASN A 250 0.77 9.28 -31.68
CA ASN A 250 2.16 9.73 -31.60
C ASN A 250 2.28 11.13 -30.99
N GLU A 251 1.42 12.07 -31.41
CA GLU A 251 1.34 13.40 -30.79
C GLU A 251 1.06 13.31 -29.28
N LEU A 252 0.15 12.42 -28.90
CA LEU A 252 -0.17 12.14 -27.50
C LEU A 252 1.03 11.55 -26.75
N ALA A 253 1.71 10.56 -27.33
CA ALA A 253 2.87 9.90 -26.74
C ALA A 253 4.01 10.89 -26.48
N ILE A 254 4.33 11.74 -27.45
CA ILE A 254 5.36 12.79 -27.33
C ILE A 254 5.00 13.74 -26.18
N ARG A 255 3.75 14.19 -26.13
CA ARG A 255 3.28 15.09 -25.07
C ARG A 255 3.40 14.45 -23.69
N GLN A 256 2.97 13.19 -23.54
CA GLN A 256 3.02 12.46 -22.27
C GLN A 256 4.45 12.22 -21.82
N MET A 257 5.32 11.75 -22.71
CA MET A 257 6.72 11.49 -22.37
C MET A 257 7.45 12.76 -21.95
N ARG A 258 7.17 13.91 -22.59
CA ARG A 258 7.73 15.21 -22.19
C ARG A 258 7.38 15.54 -20.73
N VAL A 259 6.09 15.49 -20.38
CA VAL A 259 5.62 15.80 -19.02
C VAL A 259 6.18 14.81 -18.00
N LEU A 260 6.21 13.52 -18.32
CA LEU A 260 6.70 12.48 -17.42
C LEU A 260 8.19 12.59 -17.13
N VAL A 261 9.01 12.92 -18.15
CA VAL A 261 10.45 13.14 -17.99
C VAL A 261 10.73 14.42 -17.20
N GLU A 262 10.02 15.51 -17.47
CA GLU A 262 10.14 16.78 -16.73
C GLU A 262 9.82 16.61 -15.23
N GLN A 263 8.75 15.89 -14.90
CA GLN A 263 8.41 15.58 -13.50
C GLN A 263 9.39 14.61 -12.85
N GLY A 264 9.96 13.67 -13.61
CA GLY A 264 11.01 12.77 -13.13
C GLY A 264 12.30 13.52 -12.75
N LEU A 265 12.67 14.54 -13.54
CA LEU A 265 13.84 15.40 -13.29
C LEU A 265 13.64 16.31 -12.07
N SER A 266 12.41 16.78 -11.82
CA SER A 266 12.08 17.66 -10.69
C SER A 266 12.09 16.97 -9.32
N ARG A 267 12.13 15.63 -9.28
CA ARG A 267 12.14 14.83 -8.04
C ARG A 267 13.53 14.34 -7.62
N LEU A 268 14.57 14.58 -8.42
CA LEU A 268 15.94 14.35 -7.96
C LEU A 268 16.30 15.51 -7.01
N PRO A 269 16.64 15.26 -5.73
CA PRO A 269 17.21 16.30 -4.92
C PRO A 269 18.50 16.73 -5.61
N THR A 270 18.53 17.99 -6.07
CA THR A 270 19.78 18.66 -6.43
C THR A 270 20.66 18.58 -5.19
N GLY A 271 21.62 17.66 -5.23
CA GLY A 271 22.65 17.54 -4.21
C GLY A 271 23.52 18.79 -4.27
N GLU A 272 23.08 19.86 -3.64
CA GLU A 272 23.95 20.96 -3.26
C GLU A 272 24.45 20.68 -1.84
N GLY A 273 25.54 19.91 -1.79
CA GLY A 273 26.46 19.98 -0.66
C GLY A 273 27.24 21.30 -0.77
N LYS A 274 26.99 22.19 0.18
CA LYS A 274 27.97 23.17 0.67
C LYS A 274 28.19 22.93 2.14
#